data_AF-A0A433VNN7-F1
#
_entry.id   AF-A0A433VNN7-F1
#
_cell.length_a   1.000
_cell.length_b   1.000
_cell.length_c   1.000
_cell.angle_alpha   90.00
_cell.angle_beta   90.00
_cell.angle_gamma   90.00
#
_symmetry.space_group_name_H-M   'P 1'
#
loop_
_entity.id
_entity.type
_entity.pdbx_description
1 polymer ?
#
loop_
_entity_poly.entity_id
_entity_poly.type
_entity_poly.pdbx_seq_one_letter_code
_entity_poly.pdbx_strand_id
1 'polypeptide(L)'
;MAKLERNFFRYRVALLISIIFIVPLGYFVRFAQGFGYPELYDFLGSVAYEIFWILLVGFVYPKASPLWTAVGVCVATCGIEFLQLVKSPFLEAARATLLGRLVLGNTFVWSDFISYFFGSFAGWFWMRWLVKIRK
;
A
#
# COMPACT_ATOMS: atom_id res chain seq x y z
N MET A 1 2.58 29.94 -14.44
CA MET A 1 3.46 28.89 -13.90
C MET A 1 3.33 28.75 -12.37
N ALA A 2 3.44 29.83 -11.58
CA ALA A 2 3.36 29.77 -10.11
C ALA A 2 2.09 29.12 -9.50
N LYS A 3 0.91 29.27 -10.13
CA LYS A 3 -0.34 28.63 -9.66
C LYS A 3 -0.29 27.09 -9.79
N LEU A 4 0.28 26.60 -10.89
CA LEU A 4 0.41 25.17 -11.16
C LEU A 4 1.37 24.52 -10.17
N GLU A 5 2.53 25.16 -9.93
CA GLU A 5 3.51 24.69 -8.96
C GLU A 5 2.95 24.64 -7.54
N ARG A 6 2.19 25.67 -7.14
CA ARG A 6 1.48 25.70 -5.85
C ARG A 6 0.45 24.57 -5.71
N ASN A 7 -0.28 24.27 -6.77
CA ASN A 7 -1.26 23.18 -6.79
C ASN A 7 -0.58 21.80 -6.65
N PHE A 8 0.56 21.59 -7.30
CA PHE A 8 1.37 20.38 -7.12
C PHE A 8 1.96 20.26 -5.71
N PHE A 9 2.42 21.36 -5.12
CA PHE A 9 2.91 21.37 -3.74
C PHE A 9 1.80 20.97 -2.75
N ARG A 10 0.60 21.58 -2.87
CA ARG A 10 -0.57 21.23 -2.04
C ARG A 10 -0.97 19.77 -2.19
N TYR A 11 -0.95 19.25 -3.41
CA TYR A 11 -1.22 17.83 -3.66
C TYR A 11 -0.20 16.91 -2.98
N ARG A 12 1.10 17.22 -3.07
CA ARG A 12 2.16 16.46 -2.39
C ARG A 12 2.02 16.51 -0.87
N VAL A 13 1.69 17.67 -0.31
CA VAL A 13 1.44 17.81 1.13
C VAL A 13 0.22 16.99 1.55
N ALA A 14 -0.87 17.01 0.78
CA ALA A 14 -2.06 16.21 1.08
C ALA A 14 -1.77 14.70 1.02
N LEU A 15 -0.95 14.24 0.06
CA LEU A 15 -0.47 12.86 0.01
C LEU A 15 0.40 12.52 1.23
N LEU A 16 1.33 13.39 1.59
CA LEU A 16 2.20 13.17 2.75
C LEU A 16 1.41 13.06 4.05
N ILE A 17 0.43 13.96 4.26
CA ILE A 17 -0.48 13.89 5.41
C ILE A 17 -1.26 12.57 5.39
N SER A 18 -1.77 12.15 4.22
CA SER A 18 -2.49 10.88 4.09
C SER A 18 -1.60 9.67 4.43
N ILE A 19 -0.32 9.70 4.03
CA ILE A 19 0.67 8.66 4.37
C ILE A 19 0.95 8.64 5.87
N ILE A 20 1.21 9.81 6.47
CA ILE A 20 1.45 9.95 7.92
C ILE A 20 0.24 9.47 8.72
N PHE A 21 -0.97 9.60 8.18
CA PHE A 21 -2.20 9.11 8.82
C PHE A 21 -2.41 7.60 8.64
N ILE A 22 -2.25 7.07 7.42
CA ILE A 22 -2.58 5.67 7.12
C ILE A 22 -1.60 4.67 7.76
N VAL A 23 -0.33 5.06 7.92
CA VAL A 23 0.70 4.20 8.52
C VAL A 23 0.37 3.84 9.98
N PRO A 24 0.21 4.80 10.92
CA PRO A 24 -0.14 4.47 12.30
C PRO A 24 -1.52 3.83 12.39
N LEU A 25 -2.49 4.22 11.56
CA LEU A 25 -3.81 3.59 11.53
C LEU A 25 -3.70 2.11 11.13
N GLY A 26 -2.97 1.80 10.06
CA GLY A 26 -2.77 0.44 9.58
C GLY A 26 -2.06 -0.44 10.60
N TYR A 27 -1.01 0.07 11.24
CA TYR A 27 -0.33 -0.64 12.32
C TYR A 27 -1.23 -0.84 13.54
N PHE A 28 -1.96 0.20 13.97
CA PHE A 28 -2.88 0.11 15.10
C PHE A 28 -3.94 -0.98 14.86
N VAL A 29 -4.54 -1.00 13.67
CA VAL A 29 -5.51 -2.02 13.27
C VAL A 29 -4.85 -3.40 13.26
N ARG A 30 -3.65 -3.54 12.68
CA ARG A 30 -2.98 -4.84 12.61
C ARG A 30 -2.53 -5.39 13.97
N PHE A 31 -2.21 -4.53 14.93
CA PHE A 31 -1.87 -4.94 16.30
C PHE A 31 -3.09 -5.10 17.22
N ALA A 32 -4.28 -4.69 16.77
CA ALA A 32 -5.53 -4.87 17.49
C ALA A 32 -6.11 -6.30 17.37
N GLN A 33 -5.33 -7.28 16.91
CA GLN A 33 -5.76 -8.69 16.80
C GLN A 33 -6.26 -9.29 18.13
N GLY A 34 -5.83 -8.75 19.27
CA GLY A 34 -6.28 -9.16 20.61
C GLY A 34 -7.76 -8.89 20.94
N PHE A 35 -8.49 -8.15 20.10
CA PHE A 35 -9.90 -7.77 20.33
C PHE A 35 -10.93 -8.77 19.76
N GLY A 36 -10.51 -9.97 19.33
CA GLY A 36 -11.43 -11.10 19.10
C GLY A 36 -11.69 -11.51 17.65
N TYR A 37 -11.01 -10.91 16.66
CA TYR A 37 -11.14 -11.29 15.23
C TYR A 37 -9.81 -11.11 14.47
N PRO A 38 -8.78 -11.95 14.73
CA PRO A 38 -7.42 -11.73 14.21
C PRO A 38 -7.37 -11.65 12.68
N GLU A 39 -8.17 -12.45 11.97
CA GLU A 39 -8.27 -12.46 10.51
C GLU A 39 -8.79 -11.13 9.95
N LEU A 40 -9.79 -10.52 10.61
CA LEU A 40 -10.33 -9.22 10.20
C LEU A 40 -9.30 -8.10 10.38
N TYR A 41 -8.58 -8.11 11.50
CA TYR A 41 -7.54 -7.13 11.77
C TYR A 41 -6.34 -7.28 10.81
N ASP A 42 -6.00 -8.51 10.44
CA ASP A 42 -4.98 -8.76 9.41
C ASP A 42 -5.44 -8.30 8.03
N PHE A 43 -6.68 -8.61 7.65
CA PHE A 43 -7.33 -8.13 6.41
C PHE A 43 -7.29 -6.61 6.32
N LEU A 44 -7.76 -5.90 7.36
CA LEU A 44 -7.80 -4.44 7.39
C LEU A 44 -6.39 -3.83 7.40
N GLY A 45 -5.43 -4.49 8.05
CA GLY A 45 -4.02 -4.11 7.99
C GLY A 45 -3.45 -4.22 6.57
N SER A 46 -3.77 -5.29 5.85
CA SER A 46 -3.38 -5.50 4.44
C SER A 46 -4.06 -4.49 3.50
N VAL A 47 -5.31 -4.11 3.77
CA VAL A 47 -6.00 -3.01 3.07
C VAL A 47 -5.25 -1.69 3.26
N ALA A 48 -4.83 -1.36 4.49
CA ALA A 48 -4.08 -0.14 4.77
C ALA A 48 -2.69 -0.14 4.10
N TYR A 49 -2.05 -1.30 4.01
CA TYR A 49 -0.77 -1.50 3.34
C TYR A 49 -0.83 -1.18 1.82
N GLU A 50 -1.86 -1.66 1.13
CA GLU A 50 -2.12 -1.31 -0.28
C GLU A 50 -2.32 0.20 -0.48
N ILE A 51 -3.16 0.81 0.37
CA ILE A 51 -3.43 2.25 0.32
C ILE A 51 -2.12 3.03 0.48
N PHE A 52 -1.28 2.62 1.44
CA PHE A 52 0.04 3.23 1.64
C PHE A 52 0.89 3.22 0.37
N TRP A 53 1.04 2.06 -0.30
CA TRP A 53 1.86 1.97 -1.50
C TRP A 53 1.33 2.82 -2.65
N ILE A 54 0.00 2.86 -2.84
CA ILE A 54 -0.62 3.70 -3.86
C ILE A 54 -0.35 5.18 -3.60
N LEU A 55 -0.53 5.63 -2.34
CA LEU A 55 -0.26 7.01 -1.96
C LEU A 55 1.23 7.36 -2.08
N LEU A 56 2.12 6.43 -1.74
CA LEU A 56 3.57 6.60 -1.88
C LEU A 56 3.98 6.75 -3.34
N VAL A 57 3.47 5.89 -4.24
CA VAL A 57 3.71 6.04 -5.69
C VAL A 57 3.18 7.37 -6.20
N GLY A 58 1.98 7.79 -5.75
CA GLY A 58 1.44 9.11 -6.05
C GLY A 58 2.30 10.27 -5.53
N PHE A 59 2.96 10.09 -4.38
CA PHE A 59 3.85 11.10 -3.79
C PHE A 59 5.15 11.24 -4.58
N VAL A 60 5.79 10.11 -4.90
CA VAL A 60 7.04 10.07 -5.70
C VAL A 60 6.79 10.53 -7.13
N TYR A 61 5.70 10.03 -7.75
CA TYR A 61 5.31 10.32 -9.12
C TYR A 61 3.97 11.06 -9.15
N PRO A 62 3.95 12.38 -8.88
CA PRO A 62 2.72 13.13 -8.78
C PRO A 62 1.92 13.19 -10.08
N LYS A 63 2.53 12.90 -11.23
CA LYS A 63 1.87 12.83 -12.55
C LYS A 63 1.26 11.45 -12.86
N ALA A 64 1.46 10.45 -12.01
CA ALA A 64 0.93 9.11 -12.22
C ALA A 64 -0.61 9.11 -12.31
N SER A 65 -1.14 8.21 -13.14
CA SER A 65 -2.57 7.96 -13.24
C SER A 65 -3.01 7.14 -12.03
N PRO A 66 -4.01 7.59 -11.23
CA PRO A 66 -4.46 6.85 -10.05
C PRO A 66 -4.87 5.41 -10.36
N LEU A 67 -5.51 5.18 -11.52
CA LEU A 67 -5.97 3.85 -11.92
C LEU A 67 -4.78 2.92 -12.18
N TRP A 68 -3.81 3.36 -12.98
CA TRP A 68 -2.64 2.56 -13.31
C TRP A 68 -1.71 2.39 -12.11
N THR A 69 -1.64 3.37 -11.21
CA THR A 69 -0.95 3.22 -9.93
C THR A 69 -1.57 2.09 -9.11
N ALA A 70 -2.89 2.07 -8.95
CA ALA A 70 -3.56 1.04 -8.16
C ALA A 70 -3.43 -0.36 -8.79
N VAL A 71 -3.62 -0.48 -10.11
CA VAL A 71 -3.40 -1.74 -10.82
C VAL A 71 -1.95 -2.22 -10.67
N GLY A 72 -0.98 -1.31 -10.83
CA GLY A 72 0.43 -1.63 -10.68
C GLY A 72 0.80 -2.11 -9.29
N VAL A 73 0.27 -1.47 -8.24
CA VAL A 73 0.48 -1.90 -6.85
C VAL A 73 -0.16 -3.26 -6.60
N CYS A 74 -1.43 -3.46 -6.97
CA CYS A 74 -2.13 -4.74 -6.83
C CYS A 74 -1.37 -5.89 -7.52
N VAL A 75 -0.93 -5.68 -8.76
CA VAL A 75 -0.16 -6.69 -9.50
C VAL A 75 1.19 -6.96 -8.83
N ALA A 76 1.86 -5.92 -8.33
CA ALA A 76 3.14 -6.07 -7.63
C ALA A 76 2.98 -6.86 -6.33
N THR A 77 1.95 -6.57 -5.52
CA THR A 77 1.71 -7.28 -4.26
C THR A 77 1.25 -8.72 -4.47
N CYS A 78 0.40 -8.97 -5.48
CA CYS A 78 0.10 -10.33 -5.94
C CYS A 78 1.36 -11.08 -6.41
N GLY A 79 2.24 -10.39 -7.15
CA GLY A 79 3.52 -10.95 -7.61
C GLY A 79 4.45 -11.32 -6.46
N ILE A 80 4.50 -10.47 -5.42
CA ILE A 80 5.25 -10.75 -4.19
C ILE A 80 4.72 -11.99 -3.49
N GLU A 81 3.39 -12.16 -3.40
CA GLU A 81 2.78 -13.38 -2.85
C GLU A 81 3.19 -14.64 -3.62
N PHE A 82 3.16 -14.60 -4.96
CA PHE A 82 3.65 -15.74 -5.75
C PHE A 82 5.15 -16.01 -5.55
N LEU A 83 5.97 -14.98 -5.30
CA LEU A 83 7.40 -15.17 -4.98
C LEU A 83 7.62 -15.92 -3.66
N GLN A 84 6.63 -15.98 -2.76
CA GLN A 84 6.72 -16.76 -1.53
C GLN A 84 6.71 -18.28 -1.76
N LEU A 85 6.13 -18.73 -2.88
CA LEU A 85 6.17 -20.13 -3.30
C LEU A 85 7.56 -20.55 -3.80
N VAL A 86 8.42 -19.58 -4.15
CA VAL A 86 9.77 -19.85 -4.65
C VAL A 86 10.76 -20.02 -3.48
N LYS A 87 11.23 -21.26 -3.29
CA LYS A 87 12.23 -21.65 -2.28
C LYS A 87 13.65 -21.59 -2.84
N SER A 88 14.11 -20.39 -3.20
CA SER A 88 15.49 -20.15 -3.65
C SER A 88 16.38 -19.71 -2.48
N PRO A 89 17.65 -20.16 -2.39
CA PRO A 89 18.59 -19.73 -1.35
C PRO A 89 18.74 -18.20 -1.24
N PHE A 90 18.65 -17.49 -2.36
CA PHE A 90 18.68 -16.02 -2.38
C PHE A 90 17.47 -15.39 -1.70
N LEU A 91 16.26 -15.91 -1.98
CA LEU A 91 15.03 -15.38 -1.39
C LEU A 91 14.92 -15.72 0.10
N GLU A 92 15.38 -16.90 0.49
CA GLU A 92 15.46 -17.27 1.92
C GLU A 92 16.47 -16.40 2.67
N ALA A 93 17.62 -16.08 2.07
CA ALA A 93 18.58 -15.13 2.65
C ALA A 93 17.98 -13.71 2.78
N ALA A 94 17.20 -13.26 1.79
CA ALA A 94 16.49 -11.98 1.88
C ALA A 94 15.45 -12.00 3.03
N ARG A 95 14.63 -13.06 3.12
CA ARG A 95 13.65 -13.27 4.21
C ARG A 95 14.27 -13.48 5.58
N ALA A 96 15.56 -13.78 5.68
CA ALA A 96 16.25 -13.79 6.97
C ALA A 96 16.36 -12.37 7.58
N THR A 97 16.30 -11.32 6.75
CA THR A 97 16.36 -9.92 7.21
C THR A 97 14.99 -9.37 7.60
N LEU A 98 14.94 -8.39 8.51
CA LEU A 98 13.68 -7.72 8.90
C LEU A 98 13.04 -7.02 7.70
N LEU A 99 13.82 -6.25 6.95
CA LEU A 99 13.35 -5.53 5.76
C LEU A 99 12.83 -6.50 4.69
N GLY A 100 13.54 -7.60 4.46
CA GLY A 100 13.10 -8.62 3.51
C GLY A 100 11.79 -9.28 3.93
N ARG A 101 11.56 -9.56 5.22
CA ARG A 101 10.26 -10.08 5.69
C ARG A 101 9.12 -9.09 5.52
N LEU A 102 9.38 -7.81 5.78
CA LEU A 102 8.38 -6.75 5.63
C LEU A 102 8.00 -6.49 4.16
N VAL A 103 8.92 -6.74 3.23
CA VAL A 103 8.70 -6.52 1.79
C VAL A 103 8.21 -7.78 1.08
N LEU A 104 8.83 -8.94 1.34
CA LEU A 104 8.55 -10.19 0.61
C LEU A 104 7.49 -11.07 1.26
N GLY A 105 7.25 -10.90 2.56
CA GLY A 105 6.45 -11.83 3.36
C GLY A 105 7.08 -13.22 3.49
N ASN A 106 6.41 -14.10 4.25
CA ASN A 106 6.91 -15.44 4.62
C ASN A 106 5.98 -16.59 4.26
N THR A 107 4.68 -16.33 4.13
CA THR A 107 3.64 -17.37 4.08
C THR A 107 2.59 -16.98 3.06
N PHE A 108 2.43 -17.84 2.06
CA PHE A 108 1.47 -17.62 1.00
C PHE A 108 0.03 -17.83 1.52
N VAL A 109 -0.82 -16.81 1.38
CA VAL A 109 -2.19 -16.81 1.88
C VAL A 109 -3.16 -16.36 0.78
N TRP A 110 -4.10 -17.24 0.39
CA TRP A 110 -5.08 -16.93 -0.66
C TRP A 110 -6.04 -15.79 -0.31
N SER A 111 -6.39 -15.61 0.96
CA SER A 111 -7.28 -14.51 1.38
C SER A 111 -6.64 -13.13 1.18
N ASP A 112 -5.30 -13.05 1.09
CA ASP A 112 -4.60 -11.78 0.94
C ASP A 112 -4.91 -11.10 -0.40
N PHE A 113 -5.15 -11.89 -1.46
CA PHE A 113 -5.60 -11.36 -2.74
C PHE A 113 -6.89 -10.54 -2.60
N ILE A 114 -7.84 -11.00 -1.79
CA ILE A 114 -9.10 -10.28 -1.56
C ILE A 114 -8.80 -8.95 -0.85
N SER A 115 -7.98 -8.98 0.20
CA SER A 115 -7.50 -7.78 0.90
C SER A 115 -6.82 -6.80 -0.05
N TYR A 116 -6.01 -7.31 -0.99
CA TYR A 116 -5.29 -6.49 -1.95
C TYR A 116 -6.23 -5.82 -2.96
N PHE A 117 -7.24 -6.53 -3.45
CA PHE A 117 -8.27 -5.94 -4.31
C PHE A 117 -9.02 -4.80 -3.60
N PHE A 118 -9.47 -5.01 -2.35
CA PHE A 118 -10.17 -3.97 -1.59
C PHE A 118 -9.27 -2.79 -1.24
N GLY A 119 -8.03 -3.07 -0.81
CA GLY A 119 -7.01 -2.07 -0.52
C GLY A 119 -6.66 -1.22 -1.74
N SER A 120 -6.45 -1.86 -2.88
CA SER A 120 -6.16 -1.17 -4.13
C SER A 120 -7.34 -0.34 -4.63
N PHE A 121 -8.58 -0.83 -4.49
CA PHE A 121 -9.78 -0.06 -4.82
C PHE A 121 -9.93 1.18 -3.91
N ALA A 122 -9.75 1.01 -2.60
CA ALA A 122 -9.80 2.10 -1.64
C ALA A 122 -8.69 3.13 -1.89
N GLY A 123 -7.46 2.67 -2.13
CA GLY A 123 -6.30 3.53 -2.44
C GLY A 123 -6.46 4.28 -3.75
N TRP A 124 -7.00 3.63 -4.79
CA TRP A 124 -7.38 4.27 -6.05
C TRP A 124 -8.36 5.42 -5.83
N PHE A 125 -9.44 5.14 -5.10
CA PHE A 125 -10.47 6.13 -4.81
C PHE A 125 -9.87 7.31 -4.04
N TRP A 126 -9.10 7.05 -2.98
CA TRP A 126 -8.42 8.07 -2.19
C TRP A 126 -7.50 8.95 -3.05
N MET A 127 -6.58 8.33 -3.80
CA MET A 127 -5.66 9.06 -4.67
C MET A 127 -6.40 9.87 -5.74
N ARG A 128 -7.47 9.32 -6.32
CA ARG A 128 -8.33 10.01 -7.30
C ARG A 128 -9.00 11.24 -6.70
N TRP A 129 -9.42 11.19 -5.44
CA TRP A 129 -9.94 12.37 -4.74
C TRP A 129 -8.86 13.44 -4.55
N LEU A 130 -7.66 13.06 -4.12
CA LEU A 130 -6.55 14.01 -3.92
C LEU A 130 -6.07 14.65 -5.23
N VAL A 131 -6.16 13.93 -6.35
CA VAL A 131 -5.82 14.47 -7.68
C VAL A 131 -6.65 15.71 -8.04
N LYS A 132 -7.84 15.90 -7.46
CA LYS A 132 -8.63 17.13 -7.66
C LYS A 132 -7.91 18.38 -7.14
N ILE A 133 -7.02 18.26 -6.16
CA ILE A 133 -6.28 19.38 -5.54
C ILE A 133 -5.26 19.99 -6.50
N ARG A 134 -4.72 19.19 -7.42
CA ARG A 134 -3.73 19.66 -8.40
C ARG A 134 -4.32 20.18 -9.71
N LYS A 135 -5.63 20.01 -9.93
CA LYS A 135 -6.35 20.60 -11.06
C LYS A 135 -6.52 22.10 -10.81
#